data_AF-A0AAD6GND5-F1
#
_entry.id   AF-A0AAD6GND5-F1
#
_cell.length_a   1.000
_cell.length_b   1.000
_cell.length_c   1.000
_cell.angle_alpha   90.00
_cell.angle_beta   90.00
_cell.angle_gamma   90.00
#
_symmetry.space_group_name_H-M   'P 1'
#
loop_
_entity.id
_entity.type
_entity.pdbx_description
1 polymer ?
#
loop_
_entity_poly.entity_id
_entity_poly.type
_entity_poly.pdbx_seq_one_letter_code
_entity_poly.pdbx_strand_id
1 'polypeptide(L)'
;MPIPITTTAAESTNPAPKQTDAIDIPGLLDIAVKEYATWHQSRVSSEIFRENIQKARDVALENCLDLKQIHDDQDADFFVKNGVKAGAARRFVSDIAYWVTRNEDTNEHAE
;
A
#
# COMPACT_ATOMS: atom_id res chain seq x y z
N MET A 1 19.21 -36.77 42.58
CA MET A 1 17.92 -36.26 42.04
C MET A 1 18.23 -35.47 40.77
N PRO A 2 17.70 -35.84 39.60
CA PRO A 2 17.94 -35.09 38.37
C PRO A 2 16.94 -33.93 38.24
N ILE A 3 17.43 -32.79 37.79
CA ILE A 3 16.67 -31.61 37.37
C ILE A 3 16.17 -31.84 35.94
N PRO A 4 14.86 -31.68 35.64
CA PRO A 4 14.41 -31.64 34.26
C PRO A 4 14.64 -30.24 33.67
N ILE A 5 15.49 -30.17 32.64
CA ILE A 5 15.63 -29.00 31.78
C ILE A 5 14.55 -29.11 30.72
N THR A 6 13.48 -28.31 30.85
CA THR A 6 12.49 -28.17 29.79
C THR A 6 13.06 -27.25 28.71
N THR A 7 13.57 -27.86 27.64
CA THR A 7 13.83 -27.18 26.36
C THR A 7 12.47 -26.86 25.72
N THR A 8 11.99 -25.64 25.92
CA THR A 8 10.88 -25.09 25.13
C THR A 8 11.44 -24.64 23.79
N ALA A 9 11.09 -25.39 22.75
CA ALA A 9 11.34 -25.02 21.36
C ALA A 9 10.59 -23.72 21.03
N ALA A 10 11.29 -22.77 20.43
CA ALA A 10 10.67 -21.58 19.84
C ALA A 10 9.91 -22.02 18.59
N GLU A 11 8.58 -21.98 18.64
CA GLU A 11 7.73 -22.02 17.46
C GLU A 11 8.02 -20.79 16.61
N SER A 12 8.75 -21.01 15.52
CA SER A 12 8.91 -20.04 14.44
C SER A 12 7.60 -19.98 13.67
N THR A 13 6.66 -19.18 14.18
CA THR A 13 5.41 -18.90 13.48
C THR A 13 5.73 -18.03 12.27
N ASN A 14 5.94 -18.68 11.12
CA ASN A 14 5.94 -18.00 9.83
C ASN A 14 4.59 -17.27 9.70
N PRO A 15 4.56 -15.93 9.55
CA PRO A 15 3.30 -15.27 9.24
C PRO A 15 2.85 -15.76 7.86
N ALA A 16 1.66 -16.37 7.83
CA ALA A 16 1.01 -16.71 6.56
C ALA A 16 0.95 -15.45 5.68
N PRO A 17 1.25 -15.54 4.37
CA PRO A 17 1.07 -14.40 3.48
C PRO A 17 -0.37 -13.96 3.59
N LYS A 18 -0.58 -12.69 3.96
CA LYS A 18 -1.91 -12.09 3.94
C LYS A 18 -2.39 -12.22 2.50
N GLN A 19 -3.40 -13.04 2.30
CA GLN A 19 -4.04 -13.19 1.00
C GLN A 19 -4.69 -11.85 0.69
N THR A 20 -3.96 -10.97 0.00
CA THR A 20 -4.49 -9.74 -0.55
C THR A 20 -5.41 -10.15 -1.69
N ASP A 21 -6.66 -9.69 -1.66
CA ASP A 21 -7.56 -9.89 -2.80
C ASP A 21 -6.87 -9.29 -4.03
N ALA A 22 -6.78 -10.09 -5.10
CA ALA A 22 -6.08 -9.68 -6.30
C ALA A 22 -6.82 -8.49 -6.92
N ILE A 23 -6.25 -7.29 -6.78
CA ILE A 23 -6.80 -6.09 -7.41
C ILE A 23 -6.44 -6.09 -8.89
N ASP A 24 -7.40 -5.73 -9.73
CA ASP A 24 -7.16 -5.45 -11.15
C ASP A 24 -7.01 -3.94 -11.34
N ILE A 25 -5.93 -3.54 -12.03
CA ILE A 25 -5.66 -2.12 -12.29
C ILE A 25 -5.87 -1.90 -13.79
N PRO A 26 -7.02 -1.35 -14.21
CA PRO A 26 -7.25 -1.09 -15.62
C PRO A 26 -6.35 0.02 -16.15
N GLY A 27 -5.98 -0.07 -17.43
CA GLY A 27 -5.24 0.98 -18.13
C GLY A 27 -3.72 0.96 -17.91
N LEU A 28 -3.08 2.12 -18.09
CA LEU A 28 -1.63 2.27 -17.95
C LEU A 28 -1.24 2.40 -16.48
N LEU A 29 -0.32 1.55 -16.03
CA LEU A 29 0.06 1.44 -14.62
C LEU A 29 0.64 2.74 -14.04
N ASP A 30 1.46 3.46 -14.80
CA ASP A 30 2.04 4.73 -14.35
C ASP A 30 0.99 5.86 -14.26
N ILE A 31 -0.02 5.80 -15.12
CA ILE A 31 -1.16 6.72 -15.08
C ILE A 31 -2.05 6.41 -13.88
N ALA A 32 -2.32 5.13 -13.62
CA ALA A 32 -3.09 4.70 -12.44
C ALA A 32 -2.45 5.20 -11.14
N VAL A 33 -1.12 5.13 -11.01
CA VAL A 33 -0.39 5.70 -9.84
C VAL A 33 -0.62 7.21 -9.70
N LYS A 34 -0.63 7.96 -10.81
CA LYS A 34 -0.89 9.42 -10.80
C LYS A 34 -2.33 9.75 -10.43
N GLU A 35 -3.29 9.00 -10.97
CA GLU A 35 -4.72 9.17 -10.68
C GLU A 35 -5.04 8.81 -9.23
N TYR A 36 -4.49 7.70 -8.74
CA TYR A 36 -4.58 7.32 -7.34
C TYR A 36 -4.05 8.40 -6.41
N ALA A 37 -2.85 8.94 -6.68
CA ALA A 37 -2.29 10.02 -5.89
C ALA A 37 -3.19 11.27 -5.89
N THR A 38 -3.75 11.62 -7.05
CA THR A 38 -4.65 12.78 -7.21
C THR A 38 -5.94 12.58 -6.40
N TRP A 39 -6.56 11.41 -6.51
CA TRP A 39 -7.70 11.02 -5.69
C TRP A 39 -7.35 11.06 -4.19
N HIS A 40 -6.20 10.52 -3.79
CA HIS A 40 -5.81 10.48 -2.40
C HIS A 40 -5.59 11.90 -1.84
N GLN A 41 -5.04 12.82 -2.63
CA GLN A 41 -4.91 14.24 -2.25
C GLN A 41 -6.27 14.93 -2.06
N SER A 42 -7.30 14.56 -2.83
CA SER A 42 -8.65 15.13 -2.69
C SER A 42 -9.30 14.79 -1.34
N ARG A 43 -8.85 13.72 -0.68
CA ARG A 43 -9.38 13.26 0.62
C ARG A 43 -8.73 13.93 1.83
N VAL A 44 -7.73 14.77 1.62
CA VAL A 44 -6.97 15.41 2.70
C VAL A 44 -6.89 16.92 2.52
N SER A 45 -7.18 17.66 3.59
CA SER A 45 -7.09 19.13 3.61
C SER A 45 -5.71 19.65 4.06
N SER A 46 -4.93 18.80 4.73
CA SER A 46 -3.59 19.16 5.22
C SER A 46 -2.58 19.18 4.08
N GLU A 47 -1.94 20.34 3.87
CA GLU A 47 -0.88 20.51 2.88
C GLU A 47 0.29 19.56 3.10
N ILE A 48 0.74 19.42 4.36
CA ILE A 48 1.77 18.46 4.76
C ILE A 48 1.38 17.04 4.33
N PHE A 49 0.12 16.65 4.48
CA PHE A 49 -0.31 15.31 4.08
C PHE A 49 -0.29 15.18 2.55
N ARG A 50 -0.79 16.18 1.82
CA ARG A 50 -0.80 16.22 0.36
C ARG A 50 0.62 16.09 -0.23
N GLU A 51 1.58 16.85 0.32
CA GLU A 51 2.99 16.78 -0.04
C GLU A 51 3.58 15.38 0.18
N ASN A 52 3.15 14.68 1.24
CA ASN A 52 3.63 13.33 1.51
C ASN A 52 3.03 12.29 0.57
N ILE A 53 1.76 12.41 0.14
CA ILE A 53 1.26 11.50 -0.91
C ILE A 53 1.92 11.84 -2.25
N GLN A 54 2.21 13.12 -2.50
CA GLN A 54 2.93 13.56 -3.68
C GLN A 54 4.31 12.87 -3.74
N LYS A 55 5.06 12.92 -2.64
CA LYS A 55 6.32 12.20 -2.52
C LYS A 55 6.17 10.68 -2.68
N ALA A 56 5.14 10.08 -2.08
CA ALA A 56 4.90 8.65 -2.23
C ALA A 56 4.65 8.24 -3.69
N ARG A 57 3.89 9.05 -4.45
CA ARG A 57 3.72 8.88 -5.90
C ARG A 57 5.05 8.91 -6.64
N ASP A 58 5.86 9.92 -6.35
CA ASP A 58 7.13 10.11 -7.07
C ASP A 58 8.10 8.96 -6.77
N VAL A 59 8.20 8.53 -5.51
CA VAL A 59 8.96 7.33 -5.11
C VAL A 59 8.46 6.08 -5.83
N ALA A 60 7.14 5.86 -5.93
CA ALA A 60 6.60 4.71 -6.64
C ALA A 60 7.01 4.71 -8.13
N LEU A 61 6.84 5.85 -8.82
CA LEU A 61 7.17 5.98 -10.23
C LEU A 61 8.68 5.86 -10.51
N GLU A 62 9.52 6.48 -9.68
CA GLU A 62 10.98 6.40 -9.78
C GLU A 62 11.52 4.97 -9.60
N ASN A 63 10.82 4.16 -8.80
CA ASN A 63 11.18 2.76 -8.56
C ASN A 63 10.36 1.77 -9.42
N CYS A 64 9.63 2.27 -10.42
CA CYS A 64 8.79 1.45 -11.31
C CYS A 64 7.76 0.57 -10.58
N LEU A 65 7.25 1.03 -9.44
CA LEU A 65 6.22 0.34 -8.67
C LEU A 65 4.83 0.74 -9.17
N ASP A 66 4.04 -0.26 -9.56
CA ASP A 66 2.61 -0.09 -9.84
C ASP A 66 1.73 -0.27 -8.59
N LEU A 67 0.45 0.10 -8.69
CA LEU A 67 -0.47 0.00 -7.55
C LEU A 67 -0.70 -1.44 -7.08
N LYS A 68 -0.59 -2.43 -7.96
CA LYS A 68 -0.77 -3.83 -7.61
C LYS A 68 0.41 -4.33 -6.78
N GLN A 69 1.64 -4.04 -7.20
CA GLN A 69 2.84 -4.36 -6.43
C GLN A 69 2.84 -3.69 -5.06
N ILE A 70 2.49 -2.40 -5.00
CA ILE A 70 2.41 -1.66 -3.74
C ILE A 70 1.34 -2.28 -2.82
N HIS A 71 0.20 -2.67 -3.38
CA HIS A 71 -0.86 -3.33 -2.63
C HIS A 71 -0.46 -4.73 -2.15
N ASP A 72 0.23 -5.52 -2.96
CA ASP A 72 0.61 -6.89 -2.59
C ASP A 72 1.73 -6.90 -1.54
N ASP A 73 2.72 -6.02 -1.66
CA ASP A 73 3.85 -5.95 -0.72
C ASP A 73 3.45 -5.37 0.64
N GLN A 74 2.45 -4.49 0.67
CA GLN A 74 2.03 -3.72 1.85
C GLN A 74 3.21 -3.03 2.60
N ASP A 75 4.32 -2.73 1.91
CA ASP A 75 5.54 -2.20 2.51
C ASP A 75 5.49 -0.67 2.67
N ALA A 76 4.85 -0.20 3.73
CA ALA A 76 4.87 1.21 4.10
C ALA A 76 6.28 1.70 4.51
N ASP A 77 7.13 0.82 5.03
CA ASP A 77 8.47 1.19 5.51
C ASP A 77 9.39 1.55 4.35
N PHE A 78 9.22 0.95 3.17
CA PHE A 78 9.87 1.37 1.93
C PHE A 78 9.66 2.86 1.66
N PHE A 79 8.41 3.34 1.71
CA PHE A 79 8.11 4.76 1.50
C PHE A 79 8.66 5.65 2.62
N VAL A 80 8.64 5.15 3.87
CA VAL A 80 9.22 5.87 5.01
C VAL A 80 10.72 6.08 4.86
N LYS A 81 11.45 5.03 4.44
CA LYS A 81 12.89 5.10 4.16
C LYS A 81 13.21 6.08 3.04
N ASN A 82 12.27 6.27 2.11
CA ASN A 82 12.34 7.27 1.03
C ASN A 82 11.76 8.66 1.43
N GLY A 83 11.58 8.92 2.73
CA GLY A 83 11.27 10.24 3.25
C GLY A 83 9.79 10.63 3.26
N VAL A 84 8.88 9.67 3.09
CA VAL A 84 7.44 9.84 3.33
C VAL A 84 7.15 9.70 4.83
N LYS A 85 6.31 10.56 5.40
CA LYS A 85 5.90 10.44 6.80
C LYS A 85 5.11 9.14 7.02
N ALA A 86 5.41 8.42 8.11
CA ALA A 86 4.86 7.09 8.40
C ALA A 86 3.33 7.00 8.33
N GLY A 87 2.60 8.01 8.82
CA GLY A 87 1.14 8.03 8.73
C GLY A 87 0.62 8.12 7.29
N ALA A 88 1.29 8.92 6.44
CA ALA A 88 0.94 9.04 5.03
C ALA A 88 1.34 7.77 4.25
N ALA A 89 2.52 7.20 4.52
CA ALA A 89 2.96 5.96 3.89
C ALA A 89 1.99 4.79 4.17
N ARG A 90 1.61 4.58 5.43
CA ARG A 90 0.65 3.53 5.81
C ARG A 90 -0.68 3.69 5.08
N ARG A 91 -1.20 4.93 5.01
CA ARG A 91 -2.47 5.22 4.34
C ARG A 91 -2.36 5.05 2.82
N PHE A 92 -1.26 5.50 2.24
CA PHE A 92 -1.00 5.40 0.80
C PHE A 92 -0.96 3.95 0.32
N VAL A 93 -0.48 3.02 1.15
CA VAL A 93 -0.44 1.60 0.80
C VAL A 93 -1.78 0.90 1.09
N SER A 94 -2.47 1.26 2.17
CA SER A 94 -3.74 0.62 2.55
C SER A 94 -4.94 1.04 1.71
N ASP A 95 -4.97 2.26 1.20
CA ASP A 95 -6.14 2.84 0.54
C ASP A 95 -6.24 2.45 -0.95
N ILE A 96 -5.29 1.66 -1.49
CA ILE A 96 -5.29 1.23 -2.88
C ILE A 96 -6.52 0.37 -3.19
N ALA A 97 -6.80 -0.66 -2.38
CA ALA A 97 -7.97 -1.52 -2.58
C ALA A 97 -9.27 -0.71 -2.61
N TYR A 98 -9.41 0.25 -1.69
CA TYR A 98 -10.58 1.12 -1.64
C TYR A 98 -10.73 2.01 -2.88
N TRP A 99 -9.62 2.49 -3.44
CA TRP A 99 -9.65 3.25 -4.69
C TRP A 99 -10.05 2.37 -5.88
N VAL A 100 -9.50 1.16 -5.98
CA VAL A 100 -9.80 0.23 -7.08
C VAL A 100 -11.29 -0.13 -7.11
N THR A 101 -11.83 -0.62 -5.98
CA THR A 101 -13.25 -1.01 -5.90
C THR A 101 -14.18 0.14 -6.29
N ARG A 102 -13.85 1.37 -5.89
CA ARG A 102 -14.64 2.55 -6.26
C ARG A 102 -14.63 2.84 -7.77
N ASN A 103 -13.52 2.61 -8.44
CA ASN A 103 -13.42 2.86 -9.88
C ASN A 103 -14.05 1.75 -10.71
N GLU A 104 -14.07 0.53 -10.21
CA GLU A 104 -14.84 -0.59 -10.79
C GLU A 104 -16.33 -0.23 -10.81
N ASP A 105 -16.90 0.20 -9.68
CA ASP A 105 -18.32 0.60 -9.56
C ASP A 105 -18.70 1.79 -10.47
N THR A 106 -17.75 2.70 -10.73
CA THR A 106 -18.00 3.87 -11.58
C THR A 106 -18.01 3.50 -13.06
N ASN A 107 -17.35 2.40 -13.46
CA ASN A 107 -17.28 1.94 -14.83
C ASN A 107 -18.52 1.12 -15.25
N GLU A 108 -19.29 0.57 -14.31
CA GLU A 108 -20.51 -0.22 -14.58
C GLU A 108 -21.77 0.62 -14.90
N HIS A 109 -21.74 1.94 -14.66
CA HIS A 109 -22.87 2.84 -14.90
C HIS A 109 -22.74 3.71 -16.16
N ALA A 110 -21.76 3.43 -17.02
CA ALA A 110 -21.47 4.22 -18.22
C ALA A 110 -21.90 3.57 -19.56
N GLU A 111 -22.67 2.47 -19.53
CA GLU A 111 -23.21 1.80 -20.74
C GLU A 111 -24.71 2.04 -20.97
#